data_AF-A0A8K0UST3-F1
#
_entry.id   AF-A0A8K0UST3-F1
#
_cell.length_a   1.000
_cell.length_b   1.000
_cell.length_c   1.000
_cell.angle_alpha   90.00
_cell.angle_beta   90.00
_cell.angle_gamma   90.00
#
_symmetry.space_group_name_H-M   'P 1'
#
loop_
_entity.id
_entity.type
_entity.pdbx_description
1 polymer ?
#
loop_
_entity_poly.entity_id
_entity_poly.type
_entity_poly.pdbx_seq_one_letter_code
_entity_poly.pdbx_strand_id
1 'polypeptide(L)'
;MGRDIRASIVAHPAKTFLIVCPIIAFLSLSSTPAFVPIVALVTSLRLWAWVSIPRTDHKASQLAQVLLVALASSAAQLAPTLEALSTPTTSLIVLTILSTTTSSIAFIPFFLSYYVRRVVNTPWAHLTVFPALWASTWGFMSQVSPLGHLASWSPVLGLGLYDWTREVFGQWGIDWITAAWAVVVSELLGDWLVAVDQQELDEQTQDLLVDVDINTLAGTNPTATDATERTRSRTPLSRSNGLWTLTVLLVALAGYSYVIPSLPIPPEAADTTPFTVGCALPATHTIGKYVRTPKLQDYIYETTTIQNQAPIVLWPEGAVRFDSPEEKLEAFKRIQEPMGKGRYVGISFEDNIPPYLEDGIYHPAVRRNGFALLGYRGPPVMEYYKRHLVPIAESFDLTPGTEQPPIYTFELKNPKSYTRPEWAPAPNYTRPIPVTTSICFDFASSSSFTQLDSRPAIILAPARTWHLNIGMSMWEQAKARAKETGSVVVWCDGGAGGVSGVAARGHEEILQVGQGTWTKTIGLPWPFDQRRTAFVAGGQGMALGVAWSIVGLGWAVEALARRGGILFAPVAGLLARLPRWGRPKPDEERPLLHD
;
A
#
# COMPACT_ATOMS: atom_id res chain seq x y z
N MET A 1 -27.77 -29.16 18.51
CA MET A 1 -27.57 -29.32 17.05
C MET A 1 -26.64 -28.24 16.46
N GLY A 2 -25.79 -27.59 17.26
CA GLY A 2 -24.60 -26.91 16.75
C GLY A 2 -23.41 -27.83 16.98
N ARG A 3 -23.02 -28.63 15.98
CA ARG A 3 -21.63 -29.12 15.99
C ARG A 3 -20.77 -27.89 15.97
N ASP A 4 -19.97 -27.73 17.01
CA ASP A 4 -19.16 -26.54 17.23
C ASP A 4 -18.32 -26.29 15.97
N ILE A 5 -18.44 -25.11 15.34
CA ILE A 5 -17.71 -24.74 14.12
C ILE A 5 -16.21 -25.01 14.33
N ARG A 6 -15.77 -24.80 15.56
CA ARG A 6 -14.44 -25.13 16.06
C ARG A 6 -14.05 -26.59 15.85
N ALA A 7 -14.89 -27.55 16.27
CA ALA A 7 -14.63 -28.98 16.10
C ALA A 7 -14.47 -29.37 14.62
N SER A 8 -15.25 -28.74 13.72
CA SER A 8 -15.11 -28.97 12.28
C SER A 8 -13.77 -28.46 11.73
N ILE A 9 -13.32 -27.29 12.19
CA ILE A 9 -12.04 -26.69 11.79
C ILE A 9 -10.87 -27.57 12.26
N VAL A 10 -10.93 -28.06 13.50
CA VAL A 10 -9.88 -28.91 14.10
C VAL A 10 -9.84 -30.30 13.44
N ALA A 11 -11.00 -30.90 13.17
CA ALA A 11 -11.08 -32.21 12.54
C ALA A 11 -10.63 -32.21 11.07
N HIS A 12 -10.95 -31.15 10.32
CA HIS A 12 -10.67 -31.07 8.87
C HIS A 12 -10.02 -29.74 8.46
N PRO A 13 -8.85 -29.39 9.00
CA PRO A 13 -8.26 -28.06 8.80
C PRO A 13 -7.91 -27.82 7.32
N ALA A 14 -7.33 -28.81 6.63
CA ALA A 14 -6.98 -28.69 5.23
C ALA A 14 -8.21 -28.37 4.35
N LYS A 15 -9.32 -29.10 4.52
CA LYS A 15 -10.56 -28.86 3.75
C LYS A 15 -11.15 -27.49 4.07
N THR A 16 -11.16 -27.11 5.35
CA THR A 16 -11.70 -25.82 5.80
C THR A 16 -10.92 -24.66 5.16
N PHE A 17 -9.59 -24.65 5.29
CA PHE A 17 -8.78 -23.56 4.74
C PHE A 17 -8.75 -23.53 3.21
N LEU A 18 -8.81 -24.69 2.54
CA LEU A 18 -8.94 -24.78 1.08
C LEU A 18 -10.25 -24.15 0.56
N ILE A 19 -11.28 -24.01 1.40
CA ILE A 19 -12.54 -23.36 1.04
C ILE A 19 -12.54 -21.89 1.50
N VAL A 20 -12.17 -21.63 2.74
CA VAL A 20 -12.25 -20.30 3.36
C VAL A 20 -11.28 -19.32 2.72
N CYS A 21 -10.02 -19.70 2.52
CA CYS A 21 -9.00 -18.79 2.00
C CYS A 21 -9.30 -18.31 0.57
N PRO A 22 -9.74 -19.15 -0.39
CA PRO A 22 -10.13 -18.66 -1.72
C PRO A 22 -11.36 -17.75 -1.71
N ILE A 23 -12.36 -18.01 -0.85
CA ILE A 23 -13.52 -17.12 -0.72
C ILE A 23 -13.08 -15.74 -0.23
N ILE A 24 -12.27 -15.69 0.83
CA ILE A 24 -11.75 -14.42 1.35
C ILE A 24 -10.83 -13.77 0.30
N ALA A 25 -10.01 -14.54 -0.42
CA ALA A 25 -9.14 -14.03 -1.48
C ALA A 25 -9.91 -13.38 -2.62
N PHE A 26 -11.03 -13.96 -3.05
CA PHE A 26 -11.91 -13.38 -4.06
C PHE A 26 -12.43 -12.00 -3.63
N LEU A 27 -12.75 -11.84 -2.35
CA LEU A 27 -13.24 -10.57 -1.78
C LEU A 27 -12.11 -9.56 -1.54
N SER A 28 -10.92 -10.03 -1.14
CA SER A 28 -9.81 -9.16 -0.74
C SER A 28 -8.90 -8.74 -1.89
N LEU A 29 -8.71 -9.58 -2.91
CA LEU A 29 -7.79 -9.36 -4.04
C LEU A 29 -8.47 -8.72 -5.26
N SER A 30 -9.44 -7.85 -5.00
CA SER A 30 -10.05 -6.99 -6.02
C SER A 30 -9.06 -5.93 -6.54
N SER A 31 -9.41 -5.16 -7.58
CA SER A 31 -8.52 -4.13 -8.13
C SER A 31 -8.17 -3.01 -7.15
N THR A 32 -8.97 -2.86 -6.08
CA THR A 32 -8.73 -1.92 -4.98
C THR A 32 -8.81 -2.67 -3.64
N PRO A 33 -7.74 -3.38 -3.24
CA PRO A 33 -7.74 -4.15 -2.00
C PRO A 33 -8.00 -3.27 -0.77
N ALA A 34 -8.95 -3.68 0.08
CA ALA A 34 -9.25 -2.98 1.31
C ALA A 34 -8.48 -3.58 2.50
N PHE A 35 -8.17 -2.74 3.49
CA PHE A 35 -7.38 -3.09 4.67
C PHE A 35 -7.92 -4.31 5.42
N VAL A 36 -9.18 -4.28 5.86
CA VAL A 36 -9.75 -5.35 6.69
C VAL A 36 -9.84 -6.70 5.95
N PRO A 37 -10.35 -6.78 4.70
CA PRO A 37 -10.34 -8.02 3.94
C PRO A 37 -8.93 -8.62 3.74
N ILE A 38 -7.91 -7.80 3.49
CA ILE A 38 -6.53 -8.28 3.37
C ILE A 38 -6.00 -8.81 4.71
N VAL A 39 -6.24 -8.11 5.82
CA VAL A 39 -5.89 -8.62 7.16
C VAL A 39 -6.55 -9.98 7.41
N ALA A 40 -7.83 -10.14 7.04
CA ALA A 40 -8.55 -11.41 7.18
C ALA A 40 -7.96 -12.53 6.30
N LEU A 41 -7.61 -12.24 5.04
CA LEU A 41 -6.95 -13.20 4.15
C LEU A 41 -5.60 -13.64 4.72
N VAL A 42 -4.74 -12.69 5.09
CA VAL A 42 -3.39 -12.96 5.60
C VAL A 42 -3.47 -13.72 6.93
N THR A 43 -4.43 -13.39 7.80
CA THR A 43 -4.72 -14.13 9.03
C THR A 43 -5.06 -15.60 8.73
N SER A 44 -5.98 -15.83 7.78
CA SER A 44 -6.45 -17.16 7.42
C SER A 44 -5.34 -18.01 6.80
N LEU A 45 -4.55 -17.43 5.90
CA LEU A 45 -3.39 -18.09 5.29
C LEU A 45 -2.28 -18.37 6.32
N ARG A 46 -2.09 -17.49 7.31
CA ARG A 46 -1.13 -17.71 8.39
C ARG A 46 -1.55 -18.87 9.28
N LEU A 47 -2.81 -18.93 9.70
CA LEU A 47 -3.37 -20.06 10.44
C LEU A 47 -3.24 -21.36 9.63
N TRP A 48 -3.60 -21.31 8.35
CA TRP A 48 -3.43 -22.44 7.43
C TRP A 48 -1.99 -22.94 7.38
N ALA A 49 -1.02 -22.03 7.21
CA ALA A 49 0.40 -22.36 7.14
C ALA A 49 0.87 -23.06 8.42
N TRP A 50 0.43 -22.59 9.58
CA TRP A 50 0.79 -23.18 10.87
C TRP A 50 0.24 -24.58 11.08
N VAL A 51 -1.02 -24.81 10.69
CA VAL A 51 -1.68 -26.10 10.87
C VAL A 51 -1.25 -27.11 9.80
N SER A 52 -1.02 -26.66 8.56
CA SER A 52 -0.84 -27.55 7.41
C SER A 52 0.62 -27.85 7.07
N ILE A 53 1.57 -26.93 7.29
CA ILE A 53 2.99 -27.15 6.97
C ILE A 53 3.65 -28.29 7.79
N PRO A 54 3.40 -28.43 9.12
CA PRO A 54 4.01 -29.51 9.89
C PRO A 54 3.61 -30.92 9.42
N ARG A 55 2.50 -31.07 8.70
CA ARG A 55 1.95 -32.35 8.27
C ARG A 55 2.60 -32.75 6.93
N THR A 56 3.55 -33.69 6.98
CA THR A 56 4.46 -34.07 5.88
C THR A 56 3.76 -34.62 4.63
N ASP A 57 2.56 -35.18 4.77
CA ASP A 57 1.86 -35.89 3.68
C ASP A 57 0.97 -34.97 2.81
N HIS A 58 1.07 -33.66 2.99
CA HIS A 58 0.10 -32.71 2.41
C HIS A 58 0.70 -31.66 1.47
N LYS A 59 1.82 -31.97 0.79
CA LYS A 59 2.39 -31.10 -0.28
C LYS A 59 1.35 -30.74 -1.36
N ALA A 60 0.50 -31.71 -1.74
CA ALA A 60 -0.58 -31.48 -2.68
C ALA A 60 -1.59 -30.43 -2.19
N SER A 61 -1.87 -30.38 -0.88
CA SER A 61 -2.76 -29.35 -0.31
C SER A 61 -2.13 -27.97 -0.33
N GLN A 62 -0.80 -27.87 -0.19
CA GLN A 62 -0.06 -26.61 -0.27
C GLN A 62 -0.11 -26.04 -1.68
N LEU A 63 0.16 -26.86 -2.69
CA LEU A 63 0.01 -26.46 -4.08
C LEU A 63 -1.45 -26.09 -4.41
N ALA A 64 -2.42 -26.90 -3.98
CA ALA A 64 -3.83 -26.63 -4.18
C ALA A 64 -4.26 -25.29 -3.56
N GLN A 65 -3.74 -24.95 -2.37
CA GLN A 65 -4.06 -23.68 -1.71
C GLN A 65 -3.57 -22.48 -2.52
N VAL A 66 -2.34 -22.53 -3.06
CA VAL A 66 -1.78 -21.47 -3.91
C VAL A 66 -2.62 -21.33 -5.18
N LEU A 67 -2.94 -22.45 -5.86
CA LEU A 67 -3.71 -22.44 -7.10
C LEU A 67 -5.14 -21.95 -6.90
N LEU A 68 -5.81 -22.34 -5.82
CA LEU A 68 -7.17 -21.88 -5.54
C LEU A 68 -7.22 -20.39 -5.19
N VAL A 69 -6.22 -19.87 -4.46
CA VAL A 69 -6.12 -18.42 -4.20
C VAL A 69 -5.80 -17.66 -5.49
N ALA A 70 -4.91 -18.19 -6.34
CA ALA A 70 -4.64 -17.62 -7.65
C ALA A 70 -5.89 -17.60 -8.53
N LEU A 71 -6.68 -18.67 -8.55
CA LEU A 71 -7.94 -18.75 -9.27
C LEU A 71 -8.96 -17.72 -8.76
N ALA A 72 -9.07 -17.58 -7.43
CA ALA A 72 -9.94 -16.57 -6.81
C ALA A 72 -9.51 -15.13 -7.17
N SER A 73 -8.20 -14.86 -7.15
CA SER A 73 -7.63 -13.57 -7.60
C SER A 73 -7.92 -13.31 -9.07
N SER A 74 -7.74 -14.32 -9.95
CA SER A 74 -8.08 -14.22 -11.36
C SER A 74 -9.57 -13.91 -11.57
N ALA A 75 -10.45 -14.58 -10.81
CA ALA A 75 -11.88 -14.33 -10.90
C ALA A 75 -12.24 -12.88 -10.51
N ALA A 76 -11.59 -12.32 -9.48
CA ALA A 76 -11.79 -10.95 -9.03
C ALA A 76 -11.31 -9.89 -10.06
N GLN A 77 -10.32 -10.24 -10.90
CA GLN A 77 -9.70 -9.34 -11.89
C GLN A 77 -10.13 -9.64 -13.33
N LEU A 78 -11.10 -10.54 -13.53
CA LEU A 78 -11.47 -11.03 -14.86
C LEU A 78 -11.99 -9.90 -15.76
N ALA A 79 -12.95 -9.12 -15.28
CA ALA A 79 -13.58 -8.03 -16.05
C ALA A 79 -12.56 -7.00 -16.58
N PRO A 80 -11.73 -6.35 -15.73
CA PRO A 80 -10.76 -5.37 -16.23
C PRO A 80 -9.69 -5.98 -17.13
N THR A 81 -9.39 -7.27 -17.01
CA THR A 81 -8.38 -7.93 -17.86
C THR A 81 -8.94 -8.24 -19.24
N LEU A 82 -10.20 -8.66 -19.35
CA LEU A 82 -10.84 -8.94 -20.64
C LEU A 82 -10.94 -7.70 -21.54
N GLU A 83 -11.02 -6.51 -20.95
CA GLU A 83 -11.04 -5.23 -21.69
C GLU A 83 -9.63 -4.67 -21.98
N ALA A 84 -8.57 -5.25 -21.40
CA ALA A 84 -7.22 -4.72 -21.52
C ALA A 84 -6.55 -5.09 -22.86
N LEU A 85 -6.82 -6.28 -23.38
CA LEU A 85 -6.15 -6.81 -24.58
C LEU A 85 -7.15 -7.04 -25.71
N SER A 86 -6.65 -7.08 -26.94
CA SER A 86 -7.45 -7.27 -28.16
C SER A 86 -8.13 -8.64 -28.25
N THR A 87 -7.67 -9.65 -27.50
CA THR A 87 -8.25 -11.00 -27.52
C THR A 87 -8.54 -11.55 -26.12
N PRO A 88 -9.73 -12.14 -25.87
CA PRO A 88 -10.08 -12.72 -24.57
C PRO A 88 -9.13 -13.84 -24.11
N THR A 89 -8.67 -14.67 -25.05
CA THR A 89 -7.79 -15.81 -24.73
C THR A 89 -6.44 -15.36 -24.19
N THR A 90 -5.81 -14.35 -24.79
CA THR A 90 -4.54 -13.82 -24.29
C THR A 90 -4.73 -13.17 -22.92
N SER A 91 -5.84 -12.46 -22.72
CA SER A 91 -6.23 -11.88 -21.43
C SER A 91 -6.31 -12.94 -20.33
N LEU A 92 -7.00 -14.06 -20.58
CA LEU A 92 -7.10 -15.17 -19.63
C LEU A 92 -5.77 -15.83 -19.31
N ILE A 93 -4.91 -16.04 -20.31
CA ILE A 93 -3.58 -16.63 -20.14
C ILE A 93 -2.70 -15.71 -19.28
N VAL A 94 -2.62 -14.43 -19.66
CA VAL A 94 -1.83 -13.42 -18.93
C VAL A 94 -2.33 -13.29 -17.50
N LEU A 95 -3.64 -13.20 -17.29
CA LEU A 95 -4.23 -13.12 -15.96
C LEU A 95 -3.91 -14.34 -15.09
N THR A 96 -3.96 -15.53 -15.67
CA THR A 96 -3.63 -16.78 -14.96
C THR A 96 -2.16 -16.80 -14.56
N ILE A 97 -1.26 -16.41 -15.46
CA ILE A 97 0.18 -16.34 -15.19
C ILE A 97 0.47 -15.31 -14.09
N LEU A 98 -0.09 -14.10 -14.20
CA LEU A 98 0.11 -13.02 -13.22
C LEU A 98 -0.45 -13.40 -11.86
N SER A 99 -1.67 -13.93 -11.78
CA SER A 99 -2.30 -14.33 -10.51
C SER A 99 -1.58 -15.51 -9.86
N THR A 100 -1.10 -16.48 -10.64
CA THR A 100 -0.32 -17.61 -10.13
C THR A 100 1.04 -17.15 -9.60
N THR A 101 1.72 -16.26 -10.34
CA THR A 101 3.03 -15.73 -9.95
C THR A 101 2.94 -14.87 -8.69
N THR A 102 2.00 -13.93 -8.66
CA THR A 102 1.77 -13.06 -7.50
C THR A 102 1.35 -13.86 -6.26
N SER A 103 0.47 -14.84 -6.41
CA SER A 103 0.10 -15.76 -5.32
C SER A 103 1.29 -16.57 -4.84
N SER A 104 2.12 -17.10 -5.74
CA SER A 104 3.31 -17.85 -5.35
C SER A 104 4.28 -16.99 -4.53
N ILE A 105 4.49 -15.74 -4.94
CA ILE A 105 5.32 -14.77 -4.22
C ILE A 105 4.72 -14.45 -2.85
N ALA A 106 3.41 -14.23 -2.77
CA ALA A 106 2.70 -13.97 -1.52
C ALA A 106 2.84 -15.10 -0.49
N PHE A 107 3.00 -16.35 -0.94
CA PHE A 107 3.17 -17.50 -0.05
C PHE A 107 4.59 -17.63 0.56
N ILE A 108 5.62 -17.04 -0.08
CA ILE A 108 7.01 -17.05 0.41
C ILE A 108 7.14 -16.59 1.88
N PRO A 109 6.61 -15.41 2.30
CA PRO A 109 6.74 -14.94 3.68
C PRO A 109 6.06 -15.87 4.70
N PHE A 110 5.00 -16.60 4.34
CA PHE A 110 4.37 -17.57 5.23
C PHE A 110 5.28 -18.77 5.49
N PHE A 111 5.85 -19.36 4.43
CA PHE A 111 6.80 -20.47 4.55
C PHE A 111 8.07 -20.03 5.29
N LEU A 112 8.65 -18.90 4.90
CA LEU A 112 9.88 -18.41 5.52
C LEU A 112 9.67 -18.07 7.00
N SER A 113 8.55 -17.41 7.36
CA SER A 113 8.22 -17.16 8.75
C SER A 113 8.07 -18.45 9.56
N TYR A 114 7.44 -19.47 8.98
CA TYR A 114 7.31 -20.79 9.64
C TYR A 114 8.68 -21.39 9.98
N TYR A 115 9.63 -21.40 9.04
CA TYR A 115 10.97 -21.96 9.28
C TYR A 115 11.80 -21.08 10.23
N VAL A 116 11.75 -19.75 10.08
CA VAL A 116 12.50 -18.83 10.93
C VAL A 116 12.06 -18.92 12.40
N ARG A 117 10.75 -19.10 12.66
CA ARG A 117 10.23 -19.30 14.03
C ARG A 117 10.83 -20.51 14.74
N ARG A 118 11.26 -21.54 14.02
CA ARG A 118 11.91 -22.72 14.63
C ARG A 118 13.33 -22.44 15.13
N VAL A 119 13.99 -21.42 14.58
CA VAL A 119 15.37 -21.05 14.91
C VAL A 119 15.42 -19.90 15.93
N VAL A 120 14.45 -18.99 15.86
CA VAL A 120 14.38 -17.83 16.74
C VAL A 120 13.81 -18.24 18.11
N ASN A 121 14.40 -17.77 19.21
CA ASN A 121 14.02 -18.15 20.58
C ASN A 121 13.39 -17.00 21.41
N THR A 122 13.07 -15.88 20.77
CA THR A 122 12.51 -14.68 21.40
C THR A 122 11.05 -14.47 20.97
N PRO A 123 10.08 -14.39 21.90
CA PRO A 123 8.67 -14.14 21.59
C PRO A 123 8.43 -12.90 20.72
N TRP A 124 9.16 -11.81 20.95
CA TRP A 124 8.99 -10.60 20.14
C TRP A 124 9.32 -10.82 18.66
N ALA A 125 10.47 -11.43 18.37
CA ALA A 125 10.86 -11.71 16.99
C ALA A 125 9.93 -12.74 16.33
N HIS A 126 9.35 -13.69 17.09
CA HIS A 126 8.30 -14.55 16.56
C HIS A 126 7.10 -13.75 16.04
N LEU A 127 6.70 -12.70 16.74
CA LEU A 127 5.57 -11.86 16.32
C LEU A 127 5.95 -10.93 15.15
N THR A 128 7.15 -10.34 15.17
CA THR A 128 7.53 -9.26 14.24
C THR A 128 8.27 -9.69 12.97
N VAL A 129 8.81 -10.92 12.92
CA VAL A 129 9.47 -11.44 11.70
C VAL A 129 8.50 -11.54 10.52
N PHE A 130 7.26 -12.00 10.74
CA PHE A 130 6.30 -12.13 9.63
C PHE A 130 5.95 -10.77 9.00
N PRO A 131 5.62 -9.71 9.76
CA PRO A 131 5.43 -8.37 9.23
C PRO A 131 6.63 -7.83 8.45
N ALA A 132 7.85 -8.03 8.94
CA ALA A 132 9.06 -7.60 8.26
C ALA A 132 9.27 -8.35 6.92
N LEU A 133 9.05 -9.66 6.92
CA LEU A 133 9.11 -10.47 5.70
C LEU A 133 8.03 -10.06 4.69
N TRP A 134 6.79 -9.86 5.14
CA TRP A 134 5.67 -9.44 4.29
C TRP A 134 5.94 -8.10 3.61
N ALA A 135 6.33 -7.09 4.40
CA ALA A 135 6.67 -5.77 3.88
C ALA A 135 7.87 -5.84 2.92
N SER A 136 8.89 -6.66 3.23
CA SER A 136 10.05 -6.85 2.37
C SER A 136 9.69 -7.53 1.05
N THR A 137 8.82 -8.54 1.06
CA THR A 137 8.37 -9.24 -0.15
C THR A 137 7.67 -8.28 -1.09
N TRP A 138 6.69 -7.51 -0.61
CA TRP A 138 5.96 -6.57 -1.47
C TRP A 138 6.76 -5.33 -1.85
N GLY A 139 7.59 -4.85 -0.93
CA GLY A 139 8.55 -3.79 -1.21
C GLY A 139 9.51 -4.17 -2.33
N PHE A 140 10.14 -5.35 -2.25
CA PHE A 140 11.00 -5.87 -3.32
C PHE A 140 10.22 -6.13 -4.61
N MET A 141 9.04 -6.74 -4.52
CA MET A 141 8.20 -6.98 -5.69
C MET A 141 7.82 -5.69 -6.41
N SER A 142 7.58 -4.59 -5.69
CA SER A 142 7.27 -3.29 -6.30
C SER A 142 8.43 -2.69 -7.10
N GLN A 143 9.68 -3.06 -6.79
CA GLN A 143 10.87 -2.62 -7.52
C GLN A 143 11.13 -3.45 -8.77
N VAL A 144 10.93 -4.77 -8.67
CA VAL A 144 11.27 -5.73 -9.73
C VAL A 144 10.11 -5.95 -10.69
N SER A 145 8.87 -5.87 -10.19
CA SER A 145 7.69 -6.06 -11.01
C SER A 145 7.44 -4.83 -11.87
N PRO A 146 7.23 -5.02 -13.18
CA PRO A 146 6.81 -3.92 -14.01
C PRO A 146 5.35 -3.52 -13.71
N LEU A 147 4.60 -4.26 -12.87
CA LEU A 147 3.29 -3.86 -12.36
C LEU A 147 3.35 -2.99 -11.10
N GLY A 148 4.54 -2.80 -10.51
CA GLY A 148 4.70 -2.06 -9.27
C GLY A 148 3.79 -2.57 -8.16
N HIS A 149 3.07 -1.65 -7.51
CA HIS A 149 2.13 -1.97 -6.43
C HIS A 149 0.75 -2.48 -6.90
N LEU A 150 0.40 -2.43 -8.19
CA LEU A 150 -0.90 -2.90 -8.66
C LEU A 150 -1.09 -4.41 -8.53
N ALA A 151 0.01 -5.16 -8.58
CA ALA A 151 0.03 -6.61 -8.43
C ALA A 151 0.24 -7.06 -6.97
N SER A 152 0.32 -6.11 -6.02
CA SER A 152 0.63 -6.41 -4.62
C SER A 152 -0.62 -6.75 -3.81
N TRP A 153 -0.48 -7.60 -2.79
CA TRP A 153 -1.55 -7.85 -1.81
C TRP A 153 -1.53 -6.81 -0.68
N SER A 154 -1.28 -5.57 -1.08
CA SER A 154 -1.17 -4.43 -0.19
C SER A 154 -2.49 -3.67 -0.19
N PRO A 155 -3.04 -3.31 0.98
CA PRO A 155 -4.28 -2.56 1.01
C PRO A 155 -4.06 -1.12 0.53
N VAL A 156 -5.00 -0.67 -0.28
CA VAL A 156 -5.04 0.71 -0.81
C VAL A 156 -6.24 1.47 -0.25
N LEU A 157 -7.33 0.77 0.07
CA LEU A 157 -8.55 1.33 0.67
C LEU A 157 -8.64 1.06 2.18
N GLY A 158 -9.34 1.93 2.89
CA GLY A 158 -9.71 1.72 4.28
C GLY A 158 -8.54 1.80 5.26
N LEU A 159 -7.47 2.53 4.93
CA LEU A 159 -6.31 2.71 5.81
C LEU A 159 -6.63 3.56 7.04
N GLY A 160 -7.54 4.53 6.91
CA GLY A 160 -8.08 5.34 8.01
C GLY A 160 -6.99 5.85 8.96
N LEU A 161 -6.95 5.27 10.16
CA LEU A 161 -6.06 5.65 11.26
C LEU A 161 -4.56 5.39 10.98
N TYR A 162 -4.22 4.66 9.93
CA TYR A 162 -2.83 4.39 9.55
C TYR A 162 -2.37 5.19 8.33
N ASP A 163 -3.22 6.03 7.76
CA ASP A 163 -2.89 6.73 6.53
C ASP A 163 -1.69 7.69 6.67
N TRP A 164 -1.48 8.25 7.87
CA TRP A 164 -0.33 9.09 8.19
C TRP A 164 1.02 8.39 7.97
N THR A 165 1.07 7.06 8.01
CA THR A 165 2.33 6.33 7.85
C THR A 165 2.86 6.41 6.42
N ARG A 166 2.04 6.80 5.44
CA ARG A 166 2.48 7.00 4.05
C ARG A 166 3.54 8.10 3.94
N GLU A 167 3.41 9.18 4.69
CA GLU A 167 4.43 10.27 4.70
C GLU A 167 5.77 9.82 5.28
N VAL A 168 5.76 8.84 6.19
CA VAL A 168 6.96 8.44 6.95
C VAL A 168 7.63 7.20 6.36
N PHE A 169 6.83 6.18 6.06
CA PHE A 169 7.30 4.85 5.66
C PHE A 169 6.78 4.42 4.28
N GLY A 170 5.90 5.22 3.65
CA GLY A 170 5.26 4.87 2.39
C GLY A 170 4.43 3.59 2.49
N GLN A 171 4.25 2.92 1.35
CA GLN A 171 3.51 1.65 1.28
C GLN A 171 4.11 0.53 2.15
N TRP A 172 5.43 0.54 2.39
CA TRP A 172 6.11 -0.44 3.24
C TRP A 172 5.58 -0.46 4.68
N GLY A 173 5.28 0.72 5.24
CA GLY A 173 4.71 0.83 6.58
C GLY A 173 3.30 0.24 6.65
N ILE A 174 2.50 0.46 5.61
CA ILE A 174 1.14 -0.09 5.50
C ILE A 174 1.18 -1.62 5.42
N ASP A 175 2.08 -2.17 4.62
CA ASP A 175 2.25 -3.62 4.49
C ASP A 175 2.67 -4.25 5.82
N TRP A 176 3.60 -3.61 6.53
CA TRP A 176 4.04 -4.05 7.85
C TRP A 176 2.87 -4.05 8.86
N ILE A 177 2.10 -2.96 8.92
CA ILE A 177 0.95 -2.83 9.83
C ILE A 177 -0.13 -3.86 9.52
N THR A 178 -0.42 -4.07 8.24
CA THR A 178 -1.41 -5.06 7.76
C THR A 178 -1.02 -6.46 8.22
N ALA A 179 0.24 -6.85 8.01
CA ALA A 179 0.74 -8.14 8.46
C ALA A 179 0.84 -8.25 9.99
N ALA A 180 1.13 -7.16 10.70
CA ALA A 180 1.17 -7.13 12.16
C ALA A 180 -0.22 -7.36 12.77
N TRP A 181 -1.26 -6.72 12.23
CA TRP A 181 -2.64 -7.04 12.60
C TRP A 181 -3.00 -8.49 12.28
N ALA A 182 -2.59 -9.00 11.12
CA ALA A 182 -2.83 -10.40 10.79
C ALA A 182 -2.16 -11.37 11.77
N VAL A 183 -0.95 -11.04 12.26
CA VAL A 183 -0.29 -11.78 13.34
C VAL A 183 -1.13 -11.73 14.61
N VAL A 184 -1.54 -10.55 15.06
CA VAL A 184 -2.34 -10.41 16.30
C VAL A 184 -3.61 -11.26 16.24
N VAL A 185 -4.38 -11.12 15.16
CA VAL A 185 -5.65 -11.85 15.02
C VAL A 185 -5.42 -13.36 14.91
N SER A 186 -4.40 -13.81 14.18
CA SER A 186 -4.13 -15.25 14.04
C SER A 186 -3.55 -15.88 15.30
N GLU A 187 -2.82 -15.15 16.15
CA GLU A 187 -2.43 -15.65 17.48
C GLU A 187 -3.66 -15.80 18.38
N LEU A 188 -4.56 -14.81 18.41
CA LEU A 188 -5.80 -14.87 19.19
C LEU A 188 -6.71 -16.01 18.73
N LEU A 189 -6.91 -16.16 17.42
CA LEU A 189 -7.69 -17.25 16.85
C LEU A 189 -6.99 -18.60 17.02
N GLY A 190 -5.67 -18.66 16.94
CA GLY A 190 -4.90 -19.88 17.15
C GLY A 190 -5.04 -20.39 18.58
N ASP A 191 -4.90 -19.51 19.56
CA ASP A 191 -5.10 -19.86 20.98
C ASP A 191 -6.57 -20.24 21.24
N TRP A 192 -7.53 -19.52 20.64
CA TRP A 192 -8.94 -19.90 20.68
C TRP A 192 -9.22 -21.22 19.97
N LEU A 193 -8.48 -21.65 18.96
CA LEU A 193 -8.69 -22.97 18.34
C LEU A 193 -8.11 -24.08 19.21
N VAL A 194 -6.88 -23.90 19.72
CA VAL A 194 -6.12 -24.93 20.46
C VAL A 194 -6.65 -25.21 21.87
N ALA A 195 -7.27 -24.23 22.54
CA ALA A 195 -7.70 -24.40 23.94
C ALA A 195 -8.72 -25.53 24.23
N VAL A 196 -9.31 -26.17 23.22
CA VAL A 196 -10.29 -27.27 23.34
C VAL A 196 -9.58 -28.60 23.25
N ASP A 197 -8.55 -28.68 22.41
CA ASP A 197 -7.74 -29.90 22.30
C ASP A 197 -7.05 -30.18 23.63
N GLN A 198 -6.59 -29.15 24.36
CA GLN A 198 -6.05 -29.34 25.71
C GLN A 198 -7.10 -29.73 26.73
N GLN A 199 -8.31 -29.14 26.69
CA GLN A 199 -9.35 -29.49 27.65
C GLN A 199 -9.86 -30.93 27.43
N GLU A 200 -10.08 -31.34 26.18
CA GLU A 200 -10.48 -32.71 25.84
C GLU A 200 -9.36 -33.72 26.12
N LEU A 201 -8.10 -33.37 25.85
CA LEU A 201 -6.95 -34.23 26.14
C LEU A 201 -6.72 -34.34 27.65
N ASP A 202 -6.89 -33.26 28.42
CA ASP A 202 -6.76 -33.27 29.88
C ASP A 202 -7.91 -34.07 30.52
N GLU A 203 -9.14 -33.94 30.02
CA GLU A 203 -10.30 -34.76 30.43
C GLU A 203 -10.07 -36.26 30.10
N GLN A 204 -9.60 -36.58 28.89
CA GLN A 204 -9.25 -37.96 28.52
C GLN A 204 -8.05 -38.51 29.29
N THR A 205 -7.05 -37.70 29.59
CA THR A 205 -5.85 -38.13 30.34
C THR A 205 -6.19 -38.34 31.81
N GLN A 206 -7.11 -37.54 32.39
CA GLN A 206 -7.65 -37.79 33.73
C GLN A 206 -8.46 -39.08 33.80
N ASP A 207 -9.22 -39.44 32.76
CA ASP A 207 -9.96 -40.70 32.71
C ASP A 207 -9.07 -41.94 32.42
N LEU A 208 -7.87 -41.75 31.85
CA LEU A 208 -6.90 -42.83 31.54
C LEU A 208 -5.79 -43.00 32.58
N LEU A 209 -5.64 -42.08 33.53
CA LEU A 209 -4.81 -42.28 34.71
C LEU A 209 -5.58 -43.17 35.69
N VAL A 210 -5.53 -44.49 35.43
CA VAL A 210 -5.79 -45.48 36.48
C VAL A 210 -4.84 -45.14 37.63
N ASP A 211 -5.41 -44.75 38.76
CA ASP A 211 -4.72 -44.57 40.02
C ASP A 211 -4.17 -45.95 40.42
N VAL A 212 -3.00 -46.30 39.88
CA VAL A 212 -2.28 -47.50 40.28
C VAL A 212 -1.79 -47.18 41.69
N ASP A 213 -2.49 -47.73 42.68
CA ASP A 213 -2.12 -47.65 44.08
C ASP A 213 -0.79 -48.41 44.30
N ILE A 214 0.33 -47.71 44.03
CA ILE A 214 1.70 -48.22 44.15
C ILE A 214 2.03 -48.58 45.62
N ASN A 215 1.16 -48.28 46.58
CA ASN A 215 1.30 -48.73 47.97
C ASN A 215 1.23 -50.25 48.15
N THR A 216 0.90 -51.03 47.12
CA THR A 216 0.87 -52.50 47.21
C THR A 216 2.13 -53.21 46.68
N LEU A 217 3.11 -52.50 46.10
CA LEU A 217 4.30 -53.15 45.50
C LEU A 217 5.62 -52.38 45.73
N ALA A 218 5.99 -52.07 46.98
CA ALA A 218 7.41 -52.04 47.39
C ALA A 218 7.56 -51.82 48.89
N GLY A 219 7.67 -52.91 49.66
CA GLY A 219 8.50 -52.89 50.85
C GLY A 219 9.96 -52.85 50.45
N THR A 220 10.52 -51.68 50.12
CA THR A 220 11.97 -51.43 50.09
C THR A 220 12.30 -49.94 50.06
N ASN A 221 12.76 -49.45 51.22
CA ASN A 221 13.69 -48.33 51.50
C ASN A 221 13.73 -47.11 50.55
N PRO A 222 13.34 -45.91 51.00
CA PRO A 222 13.45 -44.68 50.23
C PRO A 222 14.81 -44.00 50.49
N THR A 223 15.71 -44.02 49.50
CA THR A 223 16.71 -42.95 49.33
C THR A 223 16.17 -41.97 48.29
N ALA A 224 15.32 -41.07 48.78
CA ALA A 224 14.75 -39.97 48.04
C ALA A 224 15.78 -38.84 47.94
N THR A 225 16.49 -38.79 46.81
CA THR A 225 17.15 -37.57 46.33
C THR A 225 17.04 -37.50 44.83
N ASP A 226 16.39 -36.44 44.36
CA ASP A 226 16.63 -35.77 43.09
C ASP A 226 16.25 -36.48 41.78
N ALA A 227 15.02 -36.98 41.71
CA ALA A 227 14.35 -37.20 40.43
C ALA A 227 12.90 -36.68 40.43
N THR A 228 12.64 -35.54 41.07
CA THR A 228 11.51 -34.69 40.64
C THR A 228 11.89 -34.10 39.29
N GLU A 229 11.52 -34.85 38.26
CA GLU A 229 11.38 -34.39 36.89
C GLU A 229 10.82 -32.97 36.91
N ARG A 230 11.67 -32.04 36.49
CA ARG A 230 11.27 -30.72 36.05
C ARG A 230 10.47 -30.89 34.76
N THR A 231 9.23 -31.35 34.85
CA THR A 231 8.17 -30.92 33.94
C THR A 231 7.98 -29.44 34.22
N ARG A 232 8.92 -28.63 33.71
CA ARG A 232 8.77 -27.20 33.50
C ARG A 232 7.53 -27.07 32.63
N SER A 233 6.37 -26.90 33.28
CA SER A 233 5.21 -26.31 32.66
C SER A 233 5.73 -25.01 32.04
N ARG A 234 5.89 -25.02 30.71
CA ARG A 234 6.29 -23.84 29.97
C ARG A 234 5.14 -22.87 30.13
N THR A 235 5.27 -21.98 31.11
CA THR A 235 4.22 -21.05 31.50
C THR A 235 3.77 -20.25 30.27
N PRO A 236 2.46 -20.27 29.92
CA PRO A 236 1.90 -19.55 28.78
C PRO A 236 2.04 -18.01 28.88
N LEU A 237 2.42 -17.50 30.06
CA LEU A 237 2.51 -16.09 30.40
C LEU A 237 3.47 -15.26 29.51
N SER A 238 4.58 -15.83 29.04
CA SER A 238 5.57 -15.07 28.24
C SER A 238 5.08 -14.74 26.82
N ARG A 239 4.28 -15.62 26.21
CA ARG A 239 3.71 -15.42 24.87
C ARG A 239 2.64 -14.33 24.88
N SER A 240 1.87 -14.24 25.97
CA SER A 240 0.81 -13.23 26.15
C SER A 240 1.36 -11.80 26.17
N ASN A 241 2.47 -11.54 26.87
CA ASN A 241 3.01 -10.18 27.02
C ASN A 241 3.48 -9.55 25.69
N GLY A 242 4.14 -10.34 24.83
CA GLY A 242 4.59 -9.85 23.52
C GLY A 242 3.43 -9.49 22.59
N LEU A 243 2.37 -10.33 22.60
CA LEU A 243 1.16 -10.11 21.83
C LEU A 243 0.41 -8.83 22.28
N TRP A 244 0.26 -8.65 23.59
CA TRP A 244 -0.30 -7.44 24.17
C TRP A 244 0.52 -6.20 23.80
N THR A 245 1.86 -6.28 23.89
CA THR A 245 2.75 -5.18 23.54
C THR A 245 2.58 -4.77 22.08
N LEU A 246 2.55 -5.74 21.15
CA LEU A 246 2.32 -5.46 19.73
C LEU A 246 0.93 -4.85 19.49
N THR A 247 -0.10 -5.36 20.16
CA THR A 247 -1.47 -4.84 20.05
C THR A 247 -1.55 -3.39 20.54
N VAL A 248 -1.00 -3.10 21.72
CA VAL A 248 -0.93 -1.74 22.28
C VAL A 248 -0.14 -0.82 21.36
N LEU A 249 0.96 -1.28 20.77
CA LEU A 249 1.74 -0.51 19.79
C LEU A 249 0.90 -0.18 18.55
N LEU A 250 0.19 -1.16 17.97
CA LEU A 250 -0.66 -0.93 16.80
C LEU A 250 -1.81 0.03 17.09
N VAL A 251 -2.42 -0.07 18.27
CA VAL A 251 -3.46 0.86 18.73
C VAL A 251 -2.89 2.25 18.99
N ALA A 252 -1.70 2.37 19.58
CA ALA A 252 -1.02 3.64 19.78
C ALA A 252 -0.66 4.32 18.46
N LEU A 253 -0.19 3.56 17.46
CA LEU A 253 0.06 4.05 16.10
C LEU A 253 -1.23 4.53 15.42
N ALA A 254 -2.36 3.85 15.65
CA ALA A 254 -3.66 4.32 15.20
C ALA A 254 -4.06 5.62 15.91
N GLY A 255 -3.79 5.73 17.21
CA GLY A 255 -4.04 6.91 18.04
C GLY A 255 -3.33 8.17 17.53
N TYR A 256 -2.16 8.04 16.92
CA TYR A 256 -1.40 9.17 16.38
C TYR A 256 -2.14 9.92 15.26
N SER A 257 -3.05 9.24 14.53
CA SER A 257 -3.88 9.88 13.50
C SER A 257 -4.81 10.98 14.05
N TYR A 258 -5.17 10.94 15.33
CA TYR A 258 -6.00 11.96 15.96
C TYR A 258 -5.21 13.23 16.31
N VAL A 259 -3.88 13.12 16.38
CA VAL A 259 -2.99 14.25 16.70
C VAL A 259 -2.57 14.98 15.41
N ILE A 260 -2.56 14.28 14.28
CA ILE A 260 -2.22 14.86 12.98
C ILE A 260 -3.50 15.33 12.27
N PRO A 261 -3.62 16.62 11.92
CA PRO A 261 -4.74 17.07 11.11
C PRO A 261 -4.71 16.38 9.73
N SER A 262 -5.80 15.67 9.44
CA SER A 262 -6.07 15.00 8.17
C SER A 262 -7.09 15.75 7.31
N LEU A 263 -7.42 16.99 7.69
CA LEU A 263 -8.36 17.82 6.94
C LEU A 263 -7.67 18.53 5.77
N PRO A 264 -8.41 18.77 4.68
CA PRO A 264 -7.86 19.48 3.53
C PRO A 264 -7.53 20.92 3.91
N ILE A 265 -6.46 21.46 3.32
CA ILE A 265 -6.11 22.87 3.48
C ILE A 265 -7.19 23.73 2.79
N PRO A 266 -7.84 24.66 3.50
CA PRO A 266 -8.86 25.51 2.91
C PRO A 266 -8.25 26.41 1.83
N PRO A 267 -8.86 26.51 0.63
CA PRO A 267 -8.35 27.38 -0.44
C PRO A 267 -8.29 28.87 -0.05
N GLU A 268 -9.18 29.30 0.85
CA GLU A 268 -9.29 30.68 1.30
C GLU A 268 -8.91 30.79 2.78
N ALA A 269 -7.60 30.82 3.05
CA ALA A 269 -7.06 31.12 4.37
C ALA A 269 -5.82 32.03 4.26
N ALA A 270 -5.43 32.64 5.38
CA ALA A 270 -4.34 33.63 5.40
C ALA A 270 -2.97 33.03 5.03
N ASP A 271 -2.77 31.76 5.37
CA ASP A 271 -1.57 30.95 5.14
C ASP A 271 -1.70 30.03 3.92
N THR A 272 -2.64 30.34 3.01
CA THR A 272 -2.87 29.51 1.82
C THR A 272 -2.87 30.33 0.53
N THR A 273 -2.56 29.64 -0.55
CA THR A 273 -2.57 30.14 -1.92
C THR A 273 -3.67 29.39 -2.67
N PRO A 274 -4.79 30.05 -3.01
CA PRO A 274 -5.81 29.42 -3.84
C PRO A 274 -5.23 29.20 -5.24
N PHE A 275 -5.29 27.97 -5.72
CA PHE A 275 -4.81 27.58 -7.03
C PHE A 275 -5.88 26.78 -7.77
N THR A 276 -6.32 27.23 -8.94
CA THR A 276 -7.34 26.52 -9.71
C THR A 276 -6.69 25.67 -10.80
N VAL A 277 -6.99 24.38 -10.82
CA VAL A 277 -6.55 23.45 -11.86
C VAL A 277 -7.74 23.07 -12.72
N GLY A 278 -7.48 22.75 -13.98
CA GLY A 278 -8.48 22.24 -14.91
C GLY A 278 -8.02 20.95 -15.59
N CYS A 279 -8.96 20.11 -15.96
CA CYS A 279 -8.75 18.92 -16.78
C CYS A 279 -9.70 19.00 -17.98
N ALA A 280 -9.14 19.07 -19.18
CA ALA A 280 -9.91 19.15 -20.42
C ALA A 280 -10.21 17.74 -20.93
N LEU A 281 -11.49 17.34 -20.90
CA LEU A 281 -11.96 16.02 -21.33
C LEU A 281 -13.11 16.21 -22.32
N PRO A 282 -12.81 16.44 -23.61
CA PRO A 282 -13.83 16.63 -24.63
C PRO A 282 -14.81 15.46 -24.67
N ALA A 283 -16.09 15.79 -24.82
CA ALA A 283 -17.15 14.79 -24.91
C ALA A 283 -16.96 13.93 -26.15
N THR A 284 -16.84 12.62 -25.93
CA THR A 284 -16.75 11.57 -26.96
C THR A 284 -18.12 10.99 -27.27
N HIS A 285 -19.10 11.21 -26.39
CA HIS A 285 -20.51 10.89 -26.58
C HIS A 285 -21.37 12.16 -26.57
N THR A 286 -22.33 12.22 -27.48
CA THR A 286 -23.42 13.20 -27.44
C THR A 286 -24.73 12.43 -27.48
N ILE A 287 -25.55 12.53 -26.43
CA ILE A 287 -26.86 11.86 -26.33
C ILE A 287 -26.73 10.33 -26.52
N GLY A 288 -25.82 9.71 -25.76
CA GLY A 288 -25.64 8.24 -25.73
C GLY A 288 -25.05 7.60 -26.99
N LYS A 289 -24.74 8.38 -28.04
CA LYS A 289 -24.06 7.87 -29.24
C LYS A 289 -22.57 8.23 -29.19
N TYR A 290 -21.72 7.22 -29.43
CA TYR A 290 -20.30 7.45 -29.67
C TYR A 290 -20.15 8.29 -30.94
N VAL A 291 -19.52 9.45 -30.82
CA VAL A 291 -19.33 10.37 -31.94
C VAL A 291 -18.02 10.06 -32.64
N ARG A 292 -16.91 10.13 -31.91
CA ARG A 292 -15.54 9.86 -32.40
C ARG A 292 -14.52 10.03 -31.27
N THR A 293 -13.28 9.58 -31.52
CA THR A 293 -12.13 9.93 -30.68
C THR A 293 -11.86 11.45 -30.76
N PRO A 294 -11.53 12.12 -29.63
CA PRO A 294 -11.20 13.54 -29.65
C PRO A 294 -9.95 13.80 -30.49
N LYS A 295 -9.95 14.92 -31.20
CA LYS A 295 -8.82 15.41 -32.00
C LYS A 295 -8.23 16.65 -31.31
N LEU A 296 -7.05 17.08 -31.78
CA LEU A 296 -6.37 18.29 -31.30
C LEU A 296 -7.32 19.50 -31.15
N GLN A 297 -8.18 19.75 -32.14
CA GLN A 297 -9.09 20.89 -32.13
C GLN A 297 -10.14 20.82 -31.00
N ASP A 298 -10.58 19.62 -30.61
CA ASP A 298 -11.56 19.46 -29.52
C ASP A 298 -10.93 19.80 -28.18
N TYR A 299 -9.68 19.39 -27.97
CA TYR A 299 -8.92 19.74 -26.78
C TYR A 299 -8.59 21.24 -26.73
N ILE A 300 -8.24 21.85 -27.86
CA ILE A 300 -8.05 23.31 -27.93
C ILE A 300 -9.36 24.01 -27.57
N TYR A 301 -10.48 23.60 -28.17
CA TYR A 301 -11.80 24.15 -27.89
C TYR A 301 -12.14 24.04 -26.40
N GLU A 302 -12.09 22.84 -25.81
CA GLU A 302 -12.35 22.64 -24.39
C GLU A 302 -11.39 23.43 -23.50
N THR A 303 -10.11 23.52 -23.86
CA THR A 303 -9.16 24.35 -23.10
C THR A 303 -9.56 25.81 -23.09
N THR A 304 -10.02 26.34 -24.22
CA THR A 304 -10.44 27.74 -24.30
C THR A 304 -11.67 28.06 -23.45
N THR A 305 -12.54 27.07 -23.16
CA THR A 305 -13.72 27.28 -22.31
C THR A 305 -13.33 27.44 -20.83
N ILE A 306 -12.28 26.75 -20.37
CA ILE A 306 -11.87 26.73 -18.96
C ILE A 306 -10.57 27.49 -18.64
N GLN A 307 -9.77 27.90 -19.64
CA GLN A 307 -8.48 28.58 -19.41
C GLN A 307 -8.57 29.89 -18.63
N ASN A 308 -9.74 30.54 -18.60
CA ASN A 308 -9.94 31.75 -17.82
C ASN A 308 -10.05 31.46 -16.31
N GLN A 309 -10.48 30.25 -15.95
CA GLN A 309 -10.73 29.82 -14.58
C GLN A 309 -9.49 29.17 -13.96
N ALA A 310 -8.73 28.40 -14.75
CA ALA A 310 -7.54 27.69 -14.28
C ALA A 310 -6.25 28.27 -14.90
N PRO A 311 -5.20 28.59 -14.12
CA PRO A 311 -3.90 28.95 -14.67
C PRO A 311 -3.20 27.78 -15.40
N ILE A 312 -3.48 26.54 -15.01
CA ILE A 312 -2.99 25.32 -15.67
C ILE A 312 -4.18 24.44 -16.05
N VAL A 313 -4.29 24.11 -17.33
CA VAL A 313 -5.24 23.12 -17.85
C VAL A 313 -4.48 21.88 -18.30
N LEU A 314 -4.86 20.71 -17.80
CA LEU A 314 -4.24 19.43 -18.09
C LEU A 314 -5.07 18.65 -19.13
N TRP A 315 -4.40 18.06 -20.11
CA TRP A 315 -4.99 17.10 -21.04
C TRP A 315 -4.63 15.68 -20.59
N PRO A 316 -5.49 14.69 -20.83
CA PRO A 316 -5.25 13.31 -20.44
C PRO A 316 -4.12 12.67 -21.25
N GLU A 317 -3.72 11.48 -20.82
CA GLU A 317 -2.65 10.73 -21.48
C GLU A 317 -3.00 10.36 -22.93
N GLY A 318 -2.04 10.57 -23.84
CA GLY A 318 -2.23 10.28 -25.26
C GLY A 318 -3.39 11.08 -25.88
N ALA A 319 -3.62 12.30 -25.41
CA ALA A 319 -4.68 13.18 -25.93
C ALA A 319 -4.49 13.48 -27.42
N VAL A 320 -3.24 13.60 -27.85
CA VAL A 320 -2.86 13.84 -29.25
C VAL A 320 -1.69 12.94 -29.64
N ARG A 321 -1.59 12.63 -30.92
CA ARG A 321 -0.48 11.87 -31.50
C ARG A 321 0.16 12.70 -32.59
N PHE A 322 1.49 12.68 -32.65
CA PHE A 322 2.30 13.34 -33.65
C PHE A 322 3.12 12.29 -34.40
N ASP A 323 3.02 12.30 -35.72
CA ASP A 323 3.77 11.37 -36.57
C ASP A 323 5.14 11.96 -36.96
N SER A 324 5.37 13.26 -36.76
CA SER A 324 6.69 13.90 -36.93
C SER A 324 6.98 15.02 -35.92
N PRO A 325 8.27 15.38 -35.70
CA PRO A 325 8.66 16.51 -34.86
C PRO A 325 8.11 17.86 -35.37
N GLU A 326 8.00 18.04 -36.68
CA GLU A 326 7.46 19.26 -37.31
C GLU A 326 5.96 19.41 -37.00
N GLU A 327 5.21 18.32 -37.10
CA GLU A 327 3.79 18.30 -36.72
C GLU A 327 3.61 18.64 -35.24
N LYS A 328 4.46 18.09 -34.37
CA LYS A 328 4.48 18.42 -32.93
C LYS A 328 4.66 19.94 -32.72
N LEU A 329 5.66 20.54 -33.38
CA LEU A 329 5.94 21.98 -33.26
C LEU A 329 4.81 22.85 -33.82
N GLU A 330 4.20 22.44 -34.93
CA GLU A 330 3.05 23.16 -35.49
C GLU A 330 1.83 23.07 -34.57
N ALA A 331 1.53 21.89 -34.03
CA ALA A 331 0.46 21.70 -33.07
C ALA A 331 0.68 22.52 -31.80
N PHE A 332 1.91 22.58 -31.28
CA PHE A 332 2.23 23.41 -30.10
C PHE A 332 1.95 24.88 -30.37
N LYS A 333 2.32 25.40 -31.55
CA LYS A 333 1.99 26.79 -31.94
C LYS A 333 0.47 27.02 -31.98
N ARG A 334 -0.30 26.12 -32.58
CA ARG A 334 -1.76 26.21 -32.65
C ARG A 334 -2.43 26.18 -31.27
N ILE A 335 -1.87 25.42 -30.32
CA ILE A 335 -2.35 25.38 -28.92
C ILE A 335 -2.05 26.71 -28.22
N GLN A 336 -0.88 27.30 -28.48
CA GLN A 336 -0.43 28.54 -27.86
C GLN A 336 -1.14 29.80 -28.37
N GLU A 337 -1.58 29.82 -29.64
CA GLU A 337 -2.26 30.95 -30.28
C GLU A 337 -3.45 31.52 -29.47
N PRO A 338 -4.42 30.70 -29.01
CA PRO A 338 -5.57 31.20 -28.23
C PRO A 338 -5.28 31.40 -26.73
N MET A 339 -4.07 31.08 -26.26
CA MET A 339 -3.75 31.16 -24.83
C MET A 339 -3.59 32.61 -24.36
N GLY A 340 -3.94 32.88 -23.10
CA GLY A 340 -3.63 34.15 -22.44
C GLY A 340 -2.23 34.19 -21.83
N LYS A 341 -1.67 35.39 -21.61
CA LYS A 341 -0.44 35.56 -20.81
C LYS A 341 -0.64 34.98 -19.41
N GLY A 342 0.32 34.20 -18.93
CA GLY A 342 0.27 33.56 -17.61
C GLY A 342 -0.66 32.35 -17.52
N ARG A 343 -1.13 31.83 -18.66
CA ARG A 343 -1.85 30.56 -18.77
C ARG A 343 -0.93 29.48 -19.31
N TYR A 344 -1.15 28.26 -18.86
CA TYR A 344 -0.37 27.08 -19.25
C TYR A 344 -1.31 25.93 -19.59
N VAL A 345 -0.87 25.11 -20.54
CA VAL A 345 -1.57 23.89 -20.94
C VAL A 345 -0.58 22.74 -20.83
N GLY A 346 -0.87 21.78 -19.96
CA GLY A 346 -0.14 20.53 -19.85
C GLY A 346 -0.73 19.53 -20.83
N ILE A 347 0.02 19.18 -21.86
CA ILE A 347 -0.43 18.26 -22.91
C ILE A 347 0.32 16.94 -22.78
N SER A 348 -0.40 15.83 -22.72
CA SER A 348 0.20 14.52 -22.96
C SER A 348 -0.04 14.08 -24.40
N PHE A 349 1.00 13.54 -25.02
CA PHE A 349 1.03 13.22 -26.42
C PHE A 349 1.83 11.94 -26.67
N GLU A 350 1.56 11.31 -27.80
CA GLU A 350 2.45 10.28 -28.35
C GLU A 350 3.25 10.90 -29.49
N ASP A 351 4.57 10.73 -29.49
CA ASP A 351 5.42 11.14 -30.60
C ASP A 351 6.09 9.93 -31.27
N ASN A 352 6.29 10.04 -32.57
CA ASN A 352 7.07 9.10 -33.37
C ASN A 352 8.33 9.80 -33.87
N ILE A 353 9.49 9.34 -33.44
CA ILE A 353 10.77 9.77 -33.98
C ILE A 353 11.12 8.83 -35.13
N PRO A 354 11.19 9.32 -36.38
CA PRO A 354 11.62 8.50 -37.52
C PRO A 354 13.07 8.06 -37.33
N PRO A 355 13.50 6.96 -37.99
CA PRO A 355 14.88 6.52 -37.88
C PRO A 355 15.80 7.59 -38.47
N TYR A 356 16.91 7.86 -37.78
CA TYR A 356 17.87 8.87 -38.20
C TYR A 356 19.31 8.39 -37.97
N LEU A 357 20.25 9.03 -38.66
CA LEU A 357 21.68 8.78 -38.52
C LEU A 357 22.32 10.01 -37.88
N GLU A 358 22.88 9.87 -36.69
CA GLU A 358 23.59 10.94 -35.98
C GLU A 358 25.02 10.46 -35.72
N ASP A 359 26.01 11.20 -36.21
CA ASP A 359 27.43 10.85 -36.12
C ASP A 359 27.79 9.42 -36.61
N GLY A 360 27.06 8.95 -37.64
CA GLY A 360 27.23 7.60 -38.19
C GLY A 360 26.57 6.48 -37.38
N ILE A 361 25.93 6.82 -36.25
CA ILE A 361 25.17 5.89 -35.42
C ILE A 361 23.72 5.85 -35.92
N TYR A 362 23.24 4.65 -36.23
CA TYR A 362 21.86 4.45 -36.63
C TYR A 362 20.95 4.39 -35.40
N HIS A 363 20.00 5.33 -35.34
CA HIS A 363 18.93 5.33 -34.35
C HIS A 363 17.65 4.78 -35.00
N PRO A 364 17.09 3.67 -34.50
CA PRO A 364 15.86 3.12 -35.04
C PRO A 364 14.68 4.07 -34.78
N ALA A 365 13.57 3.83 -35.49
CA ALA A 365 12.33 4.55 -35.22
C ALA A 365 11.87 4.27 -33.78
N VAL A 366 11.47 5.32 -33.06
CA VAL A 366 11.10 5.22 -31.65
C VAL A 366 9.79 5.96 -31.44
N ARG A 367 8.79 5.27 -30.89
CA ARG A 367 7.54 5.88 -30.42
C ARG A 367 7.59 6.04 -28.92
N ARG A 368 7.19 7.20 -28.40
CA ARG A 368 7.20 7.49 -26.95
C ARG A 368 5.90 8.15 -26.54
N ASN A 369 5.61 8.05 -25.26
CA ASN A 369 4.54 8.79 -24.63
C ASN A 369 5.16 9.91 -23.79
N GLY A 370 4.79 11.14 -24.12
CA GLY A 370 5.36 12.36 -23.59
C GLY A 370 4.32 13.26 -22.93
N PHE A 371 4.84 14.22 -22.19
CA PHE A 371 4.12 15.33 -21.62
C PHE A 371 4.90 16.61 -21.88
N ALA A 372 4.22 17.69 -22.25
CA ALA A 372 4.80 19.02 -22.35
C ALA A 372 3.92 20.04 -21.62
N LEU A 373 4.54 20.93 -20.84
CA LEU A 373 3.87 22.10 -20.28
C LEU A 373 4.13 23.30 -21.19
N LEU A 374 3.10 23.75 -21.89
CA LEU A 374 3.17 24.89 -22.79
C LEU A 374 2.77 26.17 -22.05
N GLY A 375 3.58 27.22 -22.15
CA GLY A 375 3.18 28.59 -21.80
C GLY A 375 2.59 29.34 -22.98
N TYR A 376 2.22 30.61 -22.80
CA TYR A 376 1.62 31.47 -23.83
C TYR A 376 2.37 31.49 -25.18
N ARG A 377 3.70 31.49 -25.15
CA ARG A 377 4.56 31.49 -26.35
C ARG A 377 5.91 30.86 -26.03
N GLY A 378 6.59 30.38 -27.06
CA GLY A 378 7.95 29.84 -26.98
C GLY A 378 7.97 28.32 -26.83
N PRO A 379 9.15 27.72 -26.58
CA PRO A 379 9.26 26.28 -26.37
C PRO A 379 8.51 25.85 -25.09
N PRO A 380 8.21 24.54 -24.94
CA PRO A 380 7.70 23.99 -23.69
C PRO A 380 8.58 24.40 -22.50
N VAL A 381 7.97 24.77 -21.38
CA VAL A 381 8.72 25.10 -20.14
C VAL A 381 9.15 23.85 -19.38
N MET A 382 8.53 22.71 -19.70
CA MET A 382 8.81 21.40 -19.15
C MET A 382 8.40 20.35 -20.18
N GLU A 383 9.24 19.34 -20.39
CA GLU A 383 8.94 18.15 -21.20
C GLU A 383 9.35 16.92 -20.39
N TYR A 384 8.58 15.84 -20.48
CA TYR A 384 8.80 14.59 -19.73
C TYR A 384 8.32 13.41 -20.56
N TYR A 385 9.03 12.29 -20.50
CA TYR A 385 8.66 11.06 -21.19
C TYR A 385 8.40 9.93 -20.18
N LYS A 386 7.29 9.21 -20.37
CA LYS A 386 6.80 8.16 -19.48
C LYS A 386 7.86 7.09 -19.26
N ARG A 387 8.19 6.79 -18.00
CA ARG A 387 9.27 5.84 -17.65
C ARG A 387 8.76 4.41 -17.50
N HIS A 388 7.62 4.26 -16.85
CA HIS A 388 7.01 2.96 -16.58
C HIS A 388 5.89 2.71 -17.57
N LEU A 389 6.17 1.88 -18.57
CA LEU A 389 5.19 1.46 -19.57
C LEU A 389 4.30 0.35 -19.01
N VAL A 390 3.03 0.36 -19.39
CA VAL A 390 2.11 -0.72 -19.07
C VAL A 390 2.63 -2.03 -19.69
N PRO A 391 2.88 -3.08 -18.90
CA PRO A 391 3.41 -4.34 -19.42
C PRO A 391 2.47 -4.92 -20.48
N ILE A 392 3.04 -5.44 -21.56
CA ILE A 392 2.32 -6.11 -22.67
C ILE A 392 1.50 -5.15 -23.53
N ALA A 393 0.84 -4.13 -22.96
CA ALA A 393 0.04 -3.18 -23.73
C ALA A 393 0.89 -2.09 -24.41
N GLU A 394 1.85 -1.52 -23.68
CA GLU A 394 2.70 -0.43 -24.17
C GLU A 394 4.12 -0.89 -24.48
N SER A 395 4.62 -1.89 -23.76
CA SER A 395 6.03 -2.30 -23.80
C SER A 395 6.52 -2.87 -25.14
N PHE A 396 5.62 -3.24 -26.05
CA PHE A 396 5.99 -3.73 -27.39
C PHE A 396 6.06 -2.61 -28.44
N ASP A 397 5.34 -1.51 -28.22
CA ASP A 397 5.16 -0.44 -29.22
C ASP A 397 5.77 0.89 -28.80
N LEU A 398 6.05 1.08 -27.51
CA LEU A 398 6.60 2.32 -26.94
C LEU A 398 7.97 2.08 -26.32
N THR A 399 8.83 3.10 -26.41
CA THR A 399 10.13 3.14 -25.74
C THR A 399 10.01 3.94 -24.44
N PRO A 400 10.46 3.39 -23.29
CA PRO A 400 10.39 4.09 -22.02
C PRO A 400 11.36 5.29 -21.99
N GLY A 401 10.93 6.37 -21.35
CA GLY A 401 11.79 7.48 -20.98
C GLY A 401 12.79 7.07 -19.89
N THR A 402 13.96 7.69 -19.90
CA THR A 402 15.02 7.49 -18.89
C THR A 402 15.17 8.67 -17.94
N GLU A 403 14.71 9.85 -18.36
CA GLU A 403 14.85 11.10 -17.63
C GLU A 403 13.87 11.18 -16.44
N GLN A 404 14.32 11.84 -15.38
CA GLN A 404 13.48 12.13 -14.23
C GLN A 404 12.53 13.29 -14.55
N PRO A 405 11.32 13.32 -13.96
CA PRO A 405 10.41 14.43 -14.21
C PRO A 405 11.00 15.73 -13.66
N PRO A 406 11.14 16.79 -14.49
CA PRO A 406 11.72 18.04 -14.05
C PRO A 406 10.74 18.79 -13.12
N ILE A 407 11.27 19.76 -12.37
CA ILE A 407 10.47 20.66 -11.53
C ILE A 407 10.52 22.06 -12.15
N TYR A 408 9.35 22.59 -12.51
CA TYR A 408 9.17 23.95 -13.00
C TYR A 408 8.55 24.83 -11.90
N THR A 409 9.16 25.98 -11.61
CA THR A 409 8.60 26.95 -10.67
C THR A 409 7.61 27.88 -11.36
N PHE A 410 6.32 27.67 -11.12
CA PHE A 410 5.26 28.54 -11.61
C PHE A 410 5.13 29.78 -10.71
N GLU A 411 5.35 30.97 -11.29
CA GLU A 411 5.26 32.24 -10.58
C GLU A 411 3.81 32.78 -10.57
N LEU A 412 3.05 32.42 -9.54
CA LEU A 412 1.65 32.83 -9.43
C LEU A 412 1.52 34.30 -9.05
N LYS A 413 0.91 35.08 -9.96
CA LYS A 413 0.59 36.49 -9.75
C LYS A 413 -0.61 36.68 -8.82
N ASN A 414 -0.71 37.87 -8.24
CA ASN A 414 -1.82 38.21 -7.36
C ASN A 414 -3.18 38.12 -8.09
N PRO A 415 -4.20 37.50 -7.47
CA PRO A 415 -5.56 37.55 -8.00
C PRO A 415 -6.11 38.97 -7.89
N LYS A 416 -7.19 39.26 -8.64
CA LYS A 416 -7.77 40.61 -8.73
C LYS A 416 -8.23 41.18 -7.38
N SER A 417 -8.55 40.31 -6.42
CA SER A 417 -9.01 40.67 -5.08
C SER A 417 -7.90 41.11 -4.12
N TYR A 418 -6.62 40.91 -4.46
CA TYR A 418 -5.48 41.22 -3.59
C TYR A 418 -4.57 42.26 -4.23
N THR A 419 -4.04 43.19 -3.44
CA THR A 419 -2.97 44.06 -3.91
C THR A 419 -1.64 43.30 -3.96
N ARG A 420 -0.69 43.79 -4.78
CA ARG A 420 0.65 43.18 -4.91
C ARG A 420 1.38 42.97 -3.57
N PRO A 421 1.50 43.97 -2.68
CA PRO A 421 2.21 43.80 -1.41
C PRO A 421 1.48 42.91 -0.40
N GLU A 422 0.15 42.82 -0.45
CA GLU A 422 -0.63 41.89 0.38
C GLU A 422 -0.48 40.44 -0.08
N TRP A 423 -0.29 40.23 -1.38
CA TRP A 423 -0.16 38.90 -1.95
C TRP A 423 1.17 38.22 -1.60
N ALA A 424 2.29 38.90 -1.89
CA ALA A 424 3.63 38.39 -1.65
C ALA A 424 4.62 39.57 -1.46
N PRO A 425 5.70 39.37 -0.69
CA PRO A 425 6.69 40.42 -0.49
C PRO A 425 7.41 40.81 -1.79
N ALA A 426 7.97 42.01 -1.81
CA ALA A 426 8.86 42.49 -2.87
C ALA A 426 10.10 41.56 -3.00
N PRO A 427 10.75 41.48 -4.19
CA PRO A 427 10.57 42.33 -5.37
C PRO A 427 9.57 41.81 -6.42
N ASN A 428 9.29 40.51 -6.43
CA ASN A 428 8.55 39.90 -7.55
C ASN A 428 7.03 39.97 -7.39
N TYR A 429 6.53 40.07 -6.15
CA TYR A 429 5.10 40.04 -5.83
C TYR A 429 4.38 38.82 -6.42
N THR A 430 5.09 37.69 -6.51
CA THR A 430 4.59 36.39 -6.97
C THR A 430 4.78 35.35 -5.89
N ARG A 431 3.94 34.31 -5.92
CA ARG A 431 4.08 33.13 -5.08
C ARG A 431 4.64 31.98 -5.93
N PRO A 432 5.86 31.49 -5.68
CA PRO A 432 6.42 30.37 -6.41
C PRO A 432 5.70 29.07 -6.06
N ILE A 433 5.26 28.34 -7.08
CA ILE A 433 4.59 27.04 -6.97
C ILE A 433 5.43 26.03 -7.76
N PRO A 434 6.18 25.13 -7.10
CA PRO A 434 6.90 24.09 -7.82
C PRO A 434 5.93 23.07 -8.40
N VAL A 435 5.97 22.88 -9.71
CA VAL A 435 5.11 21.97 -10.48
C VAL A 435 5.99 20.91 -11.13
N THR A 436 5.57 19.66 -11.05
CA THR A 436 6.18 18.55 -11.80
C THR A 436 5.08 17.75 -12.50
N THR A 437 5.46 16.67 -13.17
CA THR A 437 4.54 15.81 -13.94
C THR A 437 4.94 14.35 -13.80
N SER A 438 3.98 13.46 -14.02
CA SER A 438 4.20 12.02 -14.12
C SER A 438 3.02 11.40 -14.85
N ILE A 439 3.23 10.36 -15.66
CA ILE A 439 2.20 9.90 -16.60
C ILE A 439 1.63 8.56 -16.12
N CYS A 440 0.34 8.57 -15.80
CA CYS A 440 -0.48 7.37 -15.58
C CYS A 440 0.20 6.31 -14.70
N PHE A 441 0.70 5.26 -15.33
CA PHE A 441 1.29 4.09 -14.71
C PHE A 441 2.59 4.35 -13.94
N ASP A 442 3.25 5.49 -14.16
CA ASP A 442 4.37 5.91 -13.31
C ASP A 442 3.98 6.00 -11.82
N PHE A 443 2.69 6.24 -11.51
CA PHE A 443 2.21 6.30 -10.13
C PHE A 443 2.14 4.92 -9.43
N ALA A 444 2.15 3.82 -10.18
CA ALA A 444 2.20 2.47 -9.63
C ALA A 444 3.57 2.17 -8.96
N SER A 445 4.60 2.95 -9.29
CA SER A 445 5.94 2.86 -8.70
C SER A 445 6.13 3.90 -7.59
N SER A 446 6.53 3.43 -6.40
CA SER A 446 6.82 4.33 -5.27
C SER A 446 8.14 5.09 -5.43
N SER A 447 9.02 4.67 -6.34
CA SER A 447 10.30 5.35 -6.61
C SER A 447 10.20 6.51 -7.61
N SER A 448 9.04 6.71 -8.26
CA SER A 448 8.88 7.74 -9.29
C SER A 448 9.18 9.16 -8.81
N PHE A 449 9.04 9.42 -7.51
CA PHE A 449 9.25 10.74 -6.91
C PHE A 449 10.39 10.80 -5.89
N THR A 450 11.02 9.67 -5.54
CA THR A 450 12.11 9.65 -4.53
C THR A 450 13.39 10.31 -5.03
N GLN A 451 13.54 10.45 -6.35
CA GLN A 451 14.71 11.05 -6.99
C GLN A 451 14.60 12.56 -7.17
N LEU A 452 13.44 13.17 -6.88
CA LEU A 452 13.26 14.61 -7.00
C LEU A 452 14.15 15.38 -6.00
N ASP A 453 14.74 16.47 -6.47
CA ASP A 453 15.61 17.35 -5.67
C ASP A 453 14.85 18.04 -4.53
N SER A 454 13.58 18.36 -4.76
CA SER A 454 12.70 19.03 -3.81
C SER A 454 11.26 18.52 -3.91
N ARG A 455 10.45 18.81 -2.89
CA ARG A 455 9.02 18.48 -2.90
C ARG A 455 8.27 19.41 -3.88
N PRO A 456 7.58 18.88 -4.90
CA PRO A 456 6.69 19.69 -5.73
C PRO A 456 5.43 20.06 -4.94
N ALA A 457 4.83 21.20 -5.24
CA ALA A 457 3.51 21.57 -4.71
C ALA A 457 2.42 20.82 -5.48
N ILE A 458 2.58 20.73 -6.80
CA ILE A 458 1.62 20.09 -7.70
C ILE A 458 2.33 19.08 -8.60
N ILE A 459 1.74 17.90 -8.74
CA ILE A 459 2.11 16.87 -9.71
C ILE A 459 0.97 16.79 -10.72
N LEU A 460 1.24 17.18 -11.96
CA LEU A 460 0.31 17.02 -13.08
C LEU A 460 0.32 15.56 -13.53
N ALA A 461 -0.83 14.91 -13.49
CA ALA A 461 -0.94 13.47 -13.74
C ALA A 461 -1.92 13.18 -14.87
N PRO A 462 -1.49 13.35 -16.14
CA PRO A 462 -2.27 12.86 -17.27
C PRO A 462 -2.35 11.33 -17.20
N ALA A 463 -3.54 10.80 -17.42
CA ALA A 463 -3.80 9.36 -17.40
C ALA A 463 -4.81 8.96 -18.47
N ARG A 464 -4.80 7.67 -18.80
CA ARG A 464 -5.82 7.05 -19.66
C ARG A 464 -5.97 5.58 -19.29
N THR A 465 -6.98 5.28 -18.48
CA THR A 465 -7.29 3.90 -18.09
C THR A 465 -8.36 3.27 -18.97
N TRP A 466 -8.32 1.95 -19.16
CA TRP A 466 -9.23 1.26 -20.07
C TRP A 466 -10.54 0.79 -19.42
N HIS A 467 -10.55 0.59 -18.09
CA HIS A 467 -11.69 0.05 -17.35
C HIS A 467 -11.86 0.78 -16.00
N LEU A 468 -13.09 0.94 -15.52
CA LEU A 468 -13.40 1.67 -14.27
C LEU A 468 -12.64 1.17 -13.05
N ASN A 469 -12.60 -0.15 -12.82
CA ASN A 469 -11.82 -0.74 -11.71
C ASN A 469 -10.32 -0.42 -11.81
N ILE A 470 -9.77 -0.29 -13.02
CA ILE A 470 -8.37 0.12 -13.22
C ILE A 470 -8.22 1.61 -12.97
N GLY A 471 -9.15 2.45 -13.45
CA GLY A 471 -9.23 3.87 -13.12
C GLY A 471 -9.25 4.12 -11.61
N MET A 472 -10.08 3.39 -10.87
CA MET A 472 -10.14 3.44 -9.41
C MET A 472 -8.84 2.95 -8.76
N SER A 473 -8.26 1.85 -9.24
CA SER A 473 -6.98 1.35 -8.73
C SER A 473 -5.85 2.35 -8.91
N MET A 474 -5.73 2.93 -10.11
CA MET A 474 -4.74 3.96 -10.42
C MET A 474 -4.97 5.25 -9.65
N TRP A 475 -6.23 5.65 -9.44
CA TRP A 475 -6.58 6.76 -8.57
C TRP A 475 -6.09 6.53 -7.13
N GLU A 476 -6.27 5.32 -6.57
CA GLU A 476 -5.74 4.99 -5.24
C GLU A 476 -4.20 5.04 -5.19
N GLN A 477 -3.51 4.62 -6.26
CA GLN A 477 -2.05 4.79 -6.36
C GLN A 477 -1.66 6.27 -6.43
N ALA A 478 -2.39 7.08 -7.20
CA ALA A 478 -2.18 8.53 -7.27
C ALA A 478 -2.33 9.19 -5.89
N LYS A 479 -3.36 8.82 -5.13
CA LYS A 479 -3.54 9.25 -3.74
C LYS A 479 -2.42 8.79 -2.82
N ALA A 480 -1.93 7.56 -2.98
CA ALA A 480 -0.79 7.06 -2.22
C ALA A 480 0.46 7.91 -2.47
N ARG A 481 0.78 8.21 -3.74
CA ARG A 481 1.92 9.05 -4.10
C ARG A 481 1.76 10.49 -3.65
N ALA A 482 0.55 11.06 -3.70
CA ALA A 482 0.25 12.40 -3.17
C ALA A 482 0.61 12.50 -1.67
N LYS A 483 0.20 11.49 -0.89
CA LYS A 483 0.51 11.43 0.55
C LYS A 483 1.97 11.17 0.82
N GLU A 484 2.58 10.21 0.11
CA GLU A 484 4.01 9.91 0.25
C GLU A 484 4.88 11.14 -0.03
N THR A 485 4.54 11.93 -1.05
CA THR A 485 5.27 13.15 -1.42
C THR A 485 4.88 14.37 -0.58
N GLY A 486 3.70 14.36 0.04
CA GLY A 486 3.12 15.55 0.67
C GLY A 486 2.76 16.63 -0.34
N SER A 487 2.43 16.23 -1.58
CA SER A 487 2.13 17.10 -2.72
C SER A 487 0.66 16.95 -3.15
N VAL A 488 0.19 17.85 -4.00
CA VAL A 488 -1.12 17.72 -4.66
C VAL A 488 -0.96 17.04 -6.01
N VAL A 489 -1.70 15.97 -6.26
CA VAL A 489 -1.79 15.30 -7.56
C VAL A 489 -3.07 15.72 -8.26
N VAL A 490 -2.94 16.22 -9.49
CA VAL A 490 -4.05 16.57 -10.38
C VAL A 490 -4.18 15.46 -11.40
N TRP A 491 -5.12 14.55 -11.18
CA TRP A 491 -5.28 13.34 -11.96
C TRP A 491 -6.35 13.53 -13.03
N CYS A 492 -5.93 13.52 -14.29
CA CYS A 492 -6.78 13.78 -15.45
C CYS A 492 -6.81 12.54 -16.35
N ASP A 493 -7.81 11.69 -16.14
CA ASP A 493 -7.96 10.40 -16.81
C ASP A 493 -8.96 10.48 -17.98
N GLY A 494 -8.44 10.36 -19.20
CA GLY A 494 -9.23 10.39 -20.44
C GLY A 494 -9.75 9.02 -20.89
N GLY A 495 -9.63 8.01 -20.03
CA GLY A 495 -10.12 6.66 -20.26
C GLY A 495 -11.65 6.55 -20.39
N ALA A 496 -12.13 5.50 -21.06
CA ALA A 496 -13.58 5.23 -21.16
C ALA A 496 -14.23 5.00 -19.77
N GLY A 497 -13.50 4.35 -18.87
CA GLY A 497 -13.82 4.23 -17.44
C GLY A 497 -12.93 5.10 -16.55
N GLY A 498 -12.35 6.16 -17.11
CA GLY A 498 -11.36 6.97 -16.41
C GLY A 498 -11.91 7.61 -15.15
N VAL A 499 -11.09 7.71 -14.10
CA VAL A 499 -11.46 8.40 -12.86
C VAL A 499 -10.57 9.62 -12.76
N SER A 500 -11.13 10.82 -12.69
CA SER A 500 -10.39 12.08 -12.60
C SER A 500 -10.70 12.82 -11.30
N GLY A 501 -9.71 13.52 -10.76
CA GLY A 501 -9.86 14.21 -9.49
C GLY A 501 -8.61 14.92 -9.00
N VAL A 502 -8.69 15.41 -7.77
CA VAL A 502 -7.55 16.00 -7.05
C VAL A 502 -7.29 15.22 -5.76
N ALA A 503 -6.04 14.80 -5.61
CA ALA A 503 -5.56 14.11 -4.43
C ALA A 503 -4.50 14.95 -3.71
N ALA A 504 -4.68 15.23 -2.44
CA ALA A 504 -3.72 15.89 -1.58
C ALA A 504 -3.85 15.34 -0.15
N ARG A 505 -3.01 15.83 0.75
CA ARG A 505 -3.17 15.57 2.18
C ARG A 505 -4.54 16.06 2.65
N GLY A 506 -5.38 15.12 3.08
CA GLY A 506 -6.74 15.39 3.56
C GLY A 506 -7.76 15.79 2.49
N HIS A 507 -7.37 15.84 1.22
CA HIS A 507 -8.26 16.17 0.12
C HIS A 507 -8.26 15.02 -0.89
N GLU A 508 -9.35 14.28 -0.99
CA GLU A 508 -9.48 13.14 -1.90
C GLU A 508 -10.82 13.25 -2.62
N GLU A 509 -10.87 14.01 -3.70
CA GLU A 509 -12.12 14.28 -4.40
C GLU A 509 -12.04 13.74 -5.82
N ILE A 510 -12.92 12.77 -6.12
CA ILE A 510 -13.21 12.36 -7.49
C ILE A 510 -14.18 13.40 -8.05
N LEU A 511 -13.75 14.09 -9.10
CA LEU A 511 -14.51 15.19 -9.72
C LEU A 511 -15.26 14.71 -10.95
N GLN A 512 -14.73 13.70 -11.66
CA GLN A 512 -15.33 13.16 -12.86
C GLN A 512 -15.03 11.67 -12.97
N VAL A 513 -16.03 10.90 -13.42
CA VAL A 513 -15.85 9.51 -13.86
C VAL A 513 -16.28 9.44 -15.33
N GLY A 514 -15.41 8.91 -16.18
CA GLY A 514 -15.54 8.99 -17.63
C GLY A 514 -15.27 10.40 -18.17
N GLN A 515 -16.08 10.82 -19.15
CA GLN A 515 -15.86 12.05 -19.90
C GLN A 515 -16.48 13.26 -19.20
N GLY A 516 -15.88 14.43 -19.39
CA GLY A 516 -16.39 15.70 -18.88
C GLY A 516 -15.28 16.60 -18.37
N THR A 517 -15.13 17.78 -18.99
CA THR A 517 -14.19 18.81 -18.54
C THR A 517 -14.56 19.32 -17.15
N TRP A 518 -13.58 19.51 -16.27
CA TRP A 518 -13.78 20.02 -14.92
C TRP A 518 -12.69 21.00 -14.48
N THR A 519 -13.00 21.81 -13.48
CA THR A 519 -12.05 22.70 -12.80
C THR A 519 -12.23 22.63 -11.29
N LYS A 520 -11.14 22.74 -10.53
CA LYS A 520 -11.17 22.73 -9.06
C LYS A 520 -10.15 23.70 -8.48
N THR A 521 -10.58 24.51 -7.50
CA THR A 521 -9.68 25.34 -6.71
C THR A 521 -9.22 24.59 -5.47
N ILE A 522 -7.91 24.56 -5.27
CA ILE A 522 -7.22 23.87 -4.17
C ILE A 522 -6.45 24.89 -3.32
N GLY A 523 -6.28 24.60 -2.03
CA GLY A 523 -5.42 25.39 -1.15
C GLY A 523 -4.00 24.82 -1.12
N LEU A 524 -3.02 25.65 -1.43
CA LEU A 524 -1.60 25.31 -1.25
C LEU A 524 -1.03 26.09 -0.06
N PRO A 525 -0.18 25.49 0.80
CA PRO A 525 0.38 26.21 1.94
C PRO A 525 1.29 27.36 1.46
N TRP A 526 1.23 28.49 2.18
CA TRP A 526 2.03 29.69 1.93
C TRP A 526 2.67 30.22 3.22
N PRO A 527 4.00 30.37 3.29
CA PRO A 527 4.99 29.99 2.26
C PRO A 527 5.04 28.47 2.04
N PHE A 528 5.30 28.05 0.80
CA PHE A 528 5.35 26.63 0.47
C PHE A 528 6.65 26.00 0.98
N ASP A 529 6.53 24.97 1.83
CA ASP A 529 7.68 24.19 2.30
C ASP A 529 8.12 23.19 1.22
N GLN A 530 9.35 23.31 0.72
CA GLN A 530 9.89 22.40 -0.30
C GLN A 530 10.57 21.16 0.29
N ARG A 531 10.58 21.00 1.62
CA ARG A 531 11.19 19.84 2.27
C ARG A 531 10.45 18.56 1.89
N ARG A 532 11.25 17.53 1.57
CA ARG A 532 10.77 16.18 1.25
C ARG A 532 10.25 15.53 2.54
N THR A 533 9.22 14.71 2.42
CA THR A 533 8.74 13.86 3.51
C THR A 533 9.83 12.86 3.91
N ALA A 534 9.70 12.22 5.07
CA ALA A 534 10.69 11.25 5.51
C ALA A 534 10.78 10.07 4.53
N PHE A 535 9.66 9.59 3.99
CA PHE A 535 9.67 8.53 2.98
C PHE A 535 10.38 8.95 1.69
N VAL A 536 10.09 10.13 1.14
CA VAL A 536 10.74 10.58 -0.11
C VAL A 536 12.23 10.86 0.11
N ALA A 537 12.60 11.38 1.28
CA ALA A 537 14.00 11.66 1.62
C ALA A 537 14.84 10.39 1.85
N GLY A 538 14.28 9.39 2.55
CA GLY A 538 14.98 8.13 2.86
C GLY A 538 14.80 7.02 1.83
N GLY A 539 13.79 7.15 0.97
CA GLY A 539 13.39 6.16 -0.01
C GLY A 539 12.98 4.82 0.60
N GLN A 540 12.92 3.81 -0.26
CA GLN A 540 12.51 2.46 0.14
C GLN A 540 13.54 1.77 1.05
N GLY A 541 14.83 2.11 0.93
CA GLY A 541 15.89 1.54 1.76
C GLY A 541 15.74 1.89 3.25
N MET A 542 15.37 3.14 3.56
CA MET A 542 15.09 3.54 4.94
C MET A 542 13.87 2.79 5.50
N ALA A 543 12.79 2.67 4.71
CA ALA A 543 11.59 1.95 5.13
C ALA A 543 11.86 0.46 5.43
N LEU A 544 12.66 -0.20 4.58
CA LEU A 544 13.17 -1.56 4.82
C LEU A 544 13.97 -1.64 6.13
N GLY A 545 14.90 -0.70 6.33
CA GLY A 545 15.70 -0.62 7.55
C GLY A 545 14.84 -0.50 8.81
N VAL A 546 13.79 0.33 8.77
CA VAL A 546 12.84 0.49 9.89
C VAL A 546 12.07 -0.81 10.14
N ALA A 547 11.51 -1.44 9.10
CA ALA A 547 10.74 -2.67 9.22
C ALA A 547 11.53 -3.78 9.94
N TRP A 548 12.82 -3.92 9.65
CA TRP A 548 13.71 -4.89 10.29
C TRP A 548 14.26 -4.41 11.64
N SER A 549 14.43 -3.10 11.85
CA SER A 549 14.86 -2.54 13.13
C SER A 549 13.88 -2.89 14.26
N ILE A 550 12.58 -2.94 13.98
CA ILE A 550 11.56 -3.34 14.98
C ILE A 550 11.81 -4.77 15.46
N VAL A 551 12.18 -5.68 14.56
CA VAL A 551 12.54 -7.07 14.89
C VAL A 551 13.81 -7.10 15.75
N GLY A 552 14.86 -6.40 15.30
CA GLY A 552 16.16 -6.38 15.96
C GLY A 552 16.15 -5.72 17.34
N LEU A 553 15.39 -4.63 17.51
CA LEU A 553 15.28 -3.89 18.76
C LEU A 553 14.65 -4.75 19.85
N GLY A 554 13.53 -5.43 19.58
CA GLY A 554 12.92 -6.26 20.62
C GLY A 554 13.73 -7.53 20.92
N TRP A 555 14.45 -8.08 19.92
CA TRP A 555 15.45 -9.13 20.19
C TRP A 555 16.55 -8.64 21.15
N ALA A 556 17.09 -7.43 20.92
CA ALA A 556 18.11 -6.83 21.77
C ALA A 556 17.58 -6.53 23.18
N VAL A 557 16.36 -5.98 23.31
CA VAL A 557 15.71 -5.69 24.59
C VAL A 557 15.48 -6.97 25.38
N GLU A 558 14.99 -8.04 24.77
CA GLU A 558 14.83 -9.33 25.44
C GLU A 558 16.18 -9.94 25.86
N ALA A 559 17.21 -9.85 25.01
CA ALA A 559 18.55 -10.34 25.34
C ALA A 559 19.15 -9.57 26.52
N LEU A 560 18.99 -8.24 26.55
CA LEU A 560 19.40 -7.39 27.66
C LEU A 560 18.59 -7.68 28.93
N ALA A 561 17.28 -7.89 28.84
CA ALA A 561 16.45 -8.25 29.99
C ALA A 561 16.84 -9.61 30.59
N ARG A 562 17.18 -10.60 29.75
CA ARG A 562 17.68 -11.91 30.21
C ARG A 562 19.04 -11.81 30.90
N ARG A 563 19.95 -10.98 30.40
CA ARG A 563 21.26 -10.72 31.04
C ARG A 563 21.16 -9.84 32.28
N GLY A 564 20.34 -8.80 32.22
CA GLY A 564 20.06 -7.87 33.32
C GLY A 564 19.30 -8.53 34.47
N GLY A 565 18.42 -9.48 34.18
CA GLY A 565 17.79 -10.34 35.19
C GLY A 565 18.82 -11.12 36.02
N ILE A 566 20.01 -11.41 35.49
CA ILE A 566 21.11 -12.05 36.23
C ILE A 566 21.84 -11.02 37.11
N LEU A 567 22.00 -9.77 36.63
CA LEU A 567 22.62 -8.67 37.38
C LEU A 567 21.72 -8.08 38.49
N PHE A 568 20.40 -8.07 38.28
CA PHE A 568 19.41 -7.55 39.23
C PHE A 568 18.68 -8.64 40.03
N ALA A 569 18.86 -9.93 39.74
CA ALA A 569 18.38 -11.04 40.58
C ALA A 569 18.76 -10.90 42.07
N PRO A 570 19.99 -10.51 42.46
CA PRO A 570 20.30 -10.32 43.88
C PRO A 570 19.54 -9.14 44.51
N VAL A 571 19.25 -8.08 43.74
CA VAL A 571 18.51 -6.90 44.22
C VAL A 571 17.01 -7.17 44.33
N ALA A 572 16.43 -7.86 43.35
CA ALA A 572 15.04 -8.30 43.39
C ALA A 572 14.80 -9.37 44.47
N GLY A 573 15.78 -10.26 44.72
CA GLY A 573 15.76 -11.19 45.85
C GLY A 573 15.83 -10.50 47.22
N LEU A 574 16.50 -9.34 47.30
CA LEU A 574 16.54 -8.50 48.51
C LEU A 574 15.20 -7.78 48.73
N LEU A 575 14.56 -7.27 47.67
CA LEU A 575 13.23 -6.64 47.75
C LEU A 575 12.10 -7.64 48.01
N ALA A 576 12.22 -8.88 47.51
CA ALA A 576 11.24 -9.94 47.80
C ALA A 576 11.34 -10.48 49.24
N ARG A 577 12.44 -10.22 49.96
CA ARG A 577 12.60 -10.52 51.39
C ARG A 577 12.09 -9.40 52.30
N LEU A 578 11.67 -8.26 51.76
CA LEU A 578 10.93 -7.28 52.56
C LEU A 578 9.54 -7.88 52.85
N PRO A 579 9.10 -7.89 54.12
CA PRO A 579 7.80 -8.44 54.49
C PRO A 579 6.72 -7.71 53.71
N ARG A 580 5.96 -8.45 52.88
CA ARG A 580 4.74 -7.96 52.22
C ARG A 580 3.73 -7.61 53.31
N TRP A 581 3.78 -6.37 53.77
CA TRP A 581 2.78 -5.80 54.65
C TRP A 581 1.50 -5.63 53.83
N GLY A 582 0.46 -6.39 54.15
CA GLY A 582 -0.90 -6.15 53.64
C GLY A 582 -1.45 -7.11 52.59
N ARG A 583 -1.00 -8.38 52.50
CA ARG A 583 -1.85 -9.39 51.85
C ARG A 583 -2.92 -9.86 52.86
N PRO A 584 -4.22 -9.68 52.57
CA PRO A 584 -5.28 -10.24 53.40
C PRO A 584 -5.19 -11.77 53.39
N LYS A 585 -5.42 -12.38 54.56
CA LYS A 585 -5.52 -13.84 54.72
C LYS A 585 -6.62 -14.36 53.78
N PRO A 586 -6.39 -15.43 53.00
CA PRO A 586 -7.48 -16.11 52.32
C PRO A 586 -8.41 -16.72 53.38
N ASP A 587 -9.70 -16.44 53.22
CA ASP A 587 -10.76 -16.94 54.10
C ASP A 587 -10.76 -18.48 54.12
N GLU A 588 -10.90 -19.01 55.34
CA GLU A 588 -11.06 -20.42 55.66
C GLU A 588 -12.22 -21.04 54.87
N GLU A 589 -11.93 -22.24 54.37
CA GLU A 589 -12.85 -23.20 53.78
C GLU A 589 -14.11 -23.35 54.65
N ARG A 590 -15.28 -23.07 54.05
CA ARG A 590 -16.56 -23.53 54.60
C ARG A 590 -16.87 -24.93 54.04
N PRO A 591 -17.16 -25.92 54.88
CA PRO A 591 -17.65 -27.21 54.42
C PRO A 591 -19.09 -27.07 53.92
N LEU A 592 -19.35 -27.53 52.69
CA LEU A 592 -20.70 -27.72 52.17
C LEU A 592 -21.30 -28.99 52.78
N LEU A 593 -22.32 -28.81 53.61
CA LEU A 593 -23.26 -29.83 54.05
C LEU A 593 -24.42 -29.93 53.04
N HIS A 594 -24.81 -31.18 52.78
CA HIS A 594 -26.08 -31.72 52.26
C HIS A 594 -27.20 -30.74 51.83
N ASP A 595 -27.71 -30.91 50.61
CA ASP A 595 -28.84 -31.82 50.30
C ASP A 595 -28.79 -32.29 48.84
#